data_AF-K9W047-F1
#
_entry.id   AF-K9W047-F1
#
_cell.length_a   1.000
_cell.length_b   1.000
_cell.length_c   1.000
_cell.angle_alpha   90.00
_cell.angle_beta   90.00
_cell.angle_gamma   90.00
#
_symmetry.space_group_name_H-M   'P 1'
#
loop_
_entity.id
_entity.type
_entity.pdbx_description
1 polymer ?
#
loop_
_entity_poly.entity_id
_entity_poly.type
_entity_poly.pdbx_seq_one_letter_code
_entity_poly.pdbx_strand_id
1 'polypeptide(L)'
;MNSLLTKVRSRRIKEAPASPSRLIKASINLDKQIQVEEVKNEQGLIVFRFIRFNLDKTSVKAILGAKSRGESLEISKSLLTQLRYFALSDGENSQGKNRFQSGLTFCTYYYKSAELQSENIVMRSVISLDGDIIHQIQRDALETPKKCLAIATSHYWLINQLLNQLRITSTLWVNWVSWGISLLLVAAMVIPYAGRLMQVNFLTLLIPLLMSWLFQQGIKRILRFTSASMGSWALRQLLLRFLSPKPFEKKIAKFLLRRIT
;
A
#
# COMPACT_ATOMS: atom_id res chain seq x y z
N MET A 1 67.87 -13.49 -12.73
CA MET A 1 68.23 -12.30 -11.93
C MET A 1 67.87 -11.06 -12.72
N ASN A 2 66.84 -10.32 -12.28
CA ASN A 2 66.84 -8.85 -12.16
C ASN A 2 65.41 -8.36 -11.92
N SER A 3 65.22 -7.92 -10.68
CA SER A 3 64.04 -7.27 -10.13
C SER A 3 64.04 -5.80 -10.56
N LEU A 4 62.93 -5.32 -11.10
CA LEU A 4 62.62 -3.89 -11.19
C LEU A 4 61.22 -3.67 -10.62
N LEU A 5 61.18 -3.36 -9.32
CA LEU A 5 59.99 -2.95 -8.58
C LEU A 5 59.82 -1.43 -8.69
N THR A 6 58.92 -1.00 -9.57
CA THR A 6 58.52 0.40 -9.69
C THR A 6 57.46 0.72 -8.63
N LYS A 7 57.85 1.44 -7.58
CA LYS A 7 56.98 1.87 -6.48
C LYS A 7 56.14 3.08 -6.92
N VAL A 8 54.92 2.82 -7.39
CA VAL A 8 53.94 3.87 -7.73
C VAL A 8 53.26 4.39 -6.47
N ARG A 9 53.54 5.65 -6.12
CA ARG A 9 52.99 6.35 -4.96
C ARG A 9 51.60 6.89 -5.29
N SER A 10 50.57 6.14 -4.91
CA SER A 10 49.15 6.56 -5.06
C SER A 10 48.83 7.73 -4.11
N ARG A 11 48.57 8.92 -4.68
CA ARG A 11 48.01 10.07 -3.97
C ARG A 11 46.53 9.79 -3.71
N ARG A 12 46.19 9.54 -2.44
CA ARG A 12 44.80 9.45 -1.97
C ARG A 12 44.22 10.87 -1.93
N ILE A 13 43.53 11.27 -3.00
CA ILE A 13 42.71 12.49 -3.02
C ILE A 13 41.56 12.26 -2.04
N LYS A 14 41.47 13.06 -0.98
CA LYS A 14 40.31 13.11 -0.09
C LYS A 14 39.17 13.76 -0.88
N GLU A 15 38.31 12.94 -1.47
CA GLU A 15 37.03 13.39 -1.99
C GLU A 15 36.14 13.83 -0.81
N ALA A 16 35.62 15.05 -0.89
CA ALA A 16 34.64 15.57 0.03
C ALA A 16 33.36 14.69 0.00
N PRO A 17 32.66 14.50 1.14
CA PRO A 17 31.42 13.74 1.16
C PRO A 17 30.40 14.41 0.23
N ALA A 18 30.09 13.73 -0.87
CA ALA A 18 29.05 14.14 -1.78
C ALA A 18 27.75 14.36 -0.99
N SER A 19 27.21 15.57 -1.10
CA SER A 19 25.91 15.95 -0.57
C SER A 19 24.88 14.88 -0.97
N PRO A 20 23.98 14.41 -0.08
CA PRO A 20 23.03 13.36 -0.38
C PRO A 20 21.95 13.93 -1.31
N SER A 21 22.29 14.05 -2.59
CA SER A 21 21.34 14.17 -3.68
C SER A 21 20.37 13.01 -3.51
N ARG A 22 19.12 13.33 -3.13
CA ARG A 22 17.97 12.43 -3.21
C ARG A 22 18.08 11.72 -4.57
N LEU A 23 18.54 10.47 -4.57
CA LEU A 23 18.52 9.63 -5.74
C LEU A 23 17.06 9.54 -6.13
N ILE A 24 16.68 10.30 -7.16
CA ILE A 24 15.36 10.22 -7.77
C ILE A 24 15.30 8.79 -8.30
N LYS A 25 14.66 7.92 -7.53
CA LYS A 25 14.51 6.52 -7.89
C LYS A 25 13.67 6.50 -9.16
N ALA A 26 14.26 6.04 -10.25
CA ALA A 26 13.57 6.00 -11.54
C ALA A 26 12.25 5.21 -11.40
N SER A 27 11.20 5.75 -12.02
CA SER A 27 9.86 5.19 -11.99
C SER A 27 9.36 4.90 -13.41
N ILE A 28 8.47 3.91 -13.51
CA ILE A 28 7.70 3.66 -14.74
C ILE A 28 6.23 3.96 -14.50
N ASN A 29 5.57 4.59 -15.48
CA ASN A 29 4.13 4.85 -15.42
C ASN A 29 3.40 3.83 -16.29
N LEU A 30 2.44 3.10 -15.70
CA LEU A 30 1.61 2.10 -16.39
C LEU A 30 0.11 2.31 -16.12
N ASP A 31 -0.31 3.54 -15.85
CA ASP A 31 -1.71 3.83 -15.51
C ASP A 31 -2.68 3.39 -16.60
N LYS A 32 -2.29 3.49 -17.87
CA LYS A 32 -3.13 3.07 -19.01
C LYS A 32 -3.33 1.56 -19.06
N GLN A 33 -2.39 0.79 -18.50
CA GLN A 33 -2.41 -0.66 -18.49
C GLN A 33 -3.14 -1.22 -17.25
N ILE A 34 -3.47 -0.39 -16.27
CA ILE A 34 -4.12 -0.82 -15.03
C ILE A 34 -5.52 -0.21 -14.97
N GLN A 35 -6.54 -1.07 -14.97
CA GLN A 35 -7.94 -0.67 -14.91
C GLN A 35 -8.63 -1.38 -13.75
N VAL A 36 -9.61 -0.73 -13.13
CA VAL A 36 -10.49 -1.35 -12.15
C VAL A 36 -11.81 -1.64 -12.85
N GLU A 37 -12.16 -2.91 -12.95
CA GLU A 37 -13.32 -3.38 -13.70
C GLU A 37 -14.40 -3.90 -12.73
N GLU A 38 -15.65 -3.61 -13.07
CA GLU A 38 -16.83 -4.09 -12.36
C GLU A 38 -17.74 -4.83 -13.35
N VAL A 39 -17.91 -6.13 -13.13
CA VAL A 39 -18.88 -6.93 -13.88
C VAL A 39 -20.22 -6.82 -13.18
N LYS A 40 -21.24 -6.40 -13.92
CA LYS A 40 -22.62 -6.31 -13.44
C LYS A 40 -23.46 -7.44 -14.04
N ASN A 41 -24.44 -7.93 -13.29
CA ASN A 41 -25.46 -8.82 -13.85
C ASN A 41 -26.49 -8.01 -14.66
N GLU A 42 -27.45 -8.71 -15.25
CA GLU A 42 -28.57 -8.13 -16.01
C GLU A 42 -29.40 -7.10 -15.21
N GLN A 43 -29.38 -7.21 -13.88
CA GLN A 43 -30.09 -6.31 -12.97
C GLN A 43 -29.24 -5.06 -12.61
N GLY A 44 -28.05 -4.91 -13.20
CA GLY A 44 -27.12 -3.82 -12.91
C GLY A 44 -26.38 -3.95 -11.57
N LEU A 45 -26.53 -5.08 -10.87
CA LEU A 45 -25.86 -5.37 -9.61
C LEU A 45 -24.44 -5.86 -9.88
N ILE A 46 -23.47 -5.32 -9.14
CA ILE A 46 -22.06 -5.68 -9.30
C ILE A 46 -21.87 -7.13 -8.81
N VAL A 47 -21.52 -8.05 -9.70
CA VAL A 47 -21.29 -9.45 -9.32
C VAL A 47 -19.83 -9.67 -8.96
N PHE A 48 -18.95 -9.07 -9.74
CA PHE A 48 -17.53 -9.36 -9.68
C PHE A 48 -16.72 -8.09 -9.90
N ARG A 49 -15.66 -7.97 -9.11
CA ARG A 49 -14.79 -6.81 -9.06
C ARG A 49 -13.36 -7.30 -9.21
N PHE A 50 -12.59 -6.70 -10.12
CA PHE A 50 -11.19 -7.07 -10.30
C PHE A 50 -10.34 -5.94 -10.87
N ILE A 51 -9.03 -6.07 -10.68
CA ILE A 51 -8.01 -5.19 -11.22
C ILE A 51 -7.47 -5.84 -12.49
N ARG A 52 -7.66 -5.17 -13.62
CA ARG A 52 -7.26 -5.62 -14.94
C ARG A 52 -5.89 -5.06 -15.31
N PHE A 53 -4.97 -5.94 -15.69
CA PHE A 53 -3.70 -5.60 -16.31
C PHE A 53 -3.76 -5.91 -17.79
N ASN A 54 -3.74 -4.85 -18.61
CA ASN A 54 -3.73 -4.90 -20.06
C ASN A 54 -2.28 -4.90 -20.54
N LEU A 55 -1.70 -6.09 -20.65
CA LEU A 55 -0.31 -6.27 -21.03
C LEU A 55 -0.17 -6.59 -22.51
N ASP A 56 0.93 -6.15 -23.07
CA ASP A 56 1.38 -6.41 -24.42
C ASP A 56 2.88 -6.68 -24.41
N LYS A 57 3.46 -6.94 -25.59
CA LYS A 57 4.89 -7.21 -25.69
C LYS A 57 5.75 -6.04 -25.18
N THR A 58 5.29 -4.79 -25.40
CA THR A 58 6.06 -3.58 -25.05
C THR A 58 6.06 -3.34 -23.54
N SER A 59 4.89 -3.38 -22.90
CA SER A 59 4.71 -3.23 -21.46
C SER A 59 5.39 -4.34 -20.68
N VAL A 60 5.31 -5.61 -21.13
CA VAL A 60 6.04 -6.72 -20.50
C VAL A 60 7.54 -6.46 -20.52
N LYS A 61 8.11 -6.04 -21.66
CA LYS A 61 9.53 -5.71 -21.76
C LYS A 61 9.90 -4.53 -20.84
N ALA A 62 9.06 -3.50 -20.77
CA ALA A 62 9.26 -2.34 -19.92
C ALA A 62 9.25 -2.74 -18.43
N ILE A 63 8.29 -3.55 -18.00
CA ILE A 63 8.16 -4.06 -16.62
C ILE A 63 9.38 -4.90 -16.25
N LEU A 64 9.80 -5.83 -17.11
CA LEU A 64 10.97 -6.66 -16.84
C LEU A 64 12.25 -5.82 -16.73
N GLY A 65 12.39 -4.80 -17.58
CA GLY A 65 13.50 -3.85 -17.49
C GLY A 65 13.47 -3.00 -16.22
N ALA A 66 12.29 -2.51 -15.82
CA ALA A 66 12.12 -1.76 -14.59
C ALA A 66 12.44 -2.62 -13.35
N LYS A 67 11.97 -3.87 -13.36
CA LYS A 67 12.28 -4.85 -12.31
C LYS A 67 13.78 -5.09 -12.18
N SER A 68 14.51 -5.29 -13.29
CA SER A 68 15.95 -5.54 -13.24
C SER A 68 16.77 -4.32 -12.78
N ARG A 69 16.27 -3.10 -13.04
CA ARG A 69 16.88 -1.84 -12.58
C ARG A 69 16.44 -1.43 -11.17
N GLY A 70 15.52 -2.16 -10.54
CA GLY A 70 14.99 -1.82 -9.22
C GLY A 70 14.11 -0.56 -9.20
N GLU A 71 13.53 -0.21 -10.35
CA GLU A 71 12.60 0.91 -10.50
C GLU A 71 11.29 0.64 -9.77
N SER A 72 10.57 1.70 -9.39
CA SER A 72 9.23 1.59 -8.80
C SER A 72 8.15 1.89 -9.83
N LEU A 73 6.98 1.29 -9.64
CA LEU A 73 5.79 1.69 -10.38
C LEU A 73 5.32 3.07 -9.89
N GLU A 74 5.02 3.99 -10.78
CA GLU A 74 4.33 5.23 -10.47
C GLU A 74 2.88 5.11 -10.90
N ILE A 75 1.97 5.45 -9.98
CA ILE A 75 0.52 5.35 -10.16
C ILE A 75 -0.08 6.72 -9.89
N SER A 76 -1.02 7.17 -10.73
CA SER A 76 -1.74 8.40 -10.43
C SER A 76 -2.50 8.30 -9.10
N LYS A 77 -2.61 9.43 -8.41
CA LYS A 77 -3.40 9.54 -7.17
C LYS A 77 -4.85 9.10 -7.36
N SER A 78 -5.43 9.32 -8.55
CA SER A 78 -6.79 8.90 -8.89
C SER A 78 -6.91 7.37 -8.86
N LEU A 79 -6.04 6.67 -9.60
CA LEU A 79 -6.05 5.21 -9.67
C LEU A 79 -5.72 4.60 -8.30
N LEU A 80 -4.75 5.15 -7.56
CA LEU A 80 -4.45 4.70 -6.21
C LEU A 80 -5.65 4.85 -5.25
N THR A 81 -6.39 5.95 -5.34
CA THR A 81 -7.61 6.16 -4.55
C THR A 81 -8.69 5.14 -4.91
N GLN A 82 -8.87 4.86 -6.19
CA GLN A 82 -9.81 3.83 -6.67
C GLN A 82 -9.42 2.45 -6.15
N LEU A 83 -8.14 2.08 -6.23
CA LEU A 83 -7.64 0.80 -5.74
C LEU A 83 -7.79 0.66 -4.22
N ARG A 84 -7.55 1.72 -3.44
CA ARG A 84 -7.79 1.72 -1.99
C ARG A 84 -9.27 1.58 -1.66
N TYR A 85 -10.13 2.31 -2.37
CA TYR A 85 -11.57 2.17 -2.21
C TYR A 85 -12.03 0.74 -2.53
N PHE A 86 -11.49 0.17 -3.61
CA PHE A 86 -11.76 -1.19 -4.05
C PHE A 86 -11.32 -2.23 -3.01
N ALA A 87 -10.10 -2.10 -2.46
CA ALA A 87 -9.59 -2.96 -1.40
C ALA A 87 -10.42 -2.89 -0.10
N LEU A 88 -11.13 -1.78 0.14
CA LEU A 88 -12.01 -1.59 1.27
C LEU A 88 -13.47 -1.94 0.97
N SER A 89 -13.85 -2.10 -0.30
CA SER A 89 -15.23 -2.38 -0.70
C SER A 89 -15.39 -3.88 -0.94
N ASP A 90 -15.10 -4.68 0.10
CA ASP A 90 -15.13 -6.14 0.02
C ASP A 90 -16.59 -6.61 -0.05
N GLY A 91 -16.95 -7.26 -1.16
CA GLY A 91 -18.18 -8.06 -1.34
C GLY A 91 -19.55 -7.38 -1.17
N GLU A 92 -19.62 -6.11 -0.81
CA GLU A 92 -20.90 -5.47 -0.47
C GLU A 92 -21.69 -5.08 -1.71
N ASN A 93 -22.42 -6.05 -2.25
CA ASN A 93 -23.67 -5.72 -2.93
C ASN A 93 -24.62 -5.16 -1.90
N SER A 94 -25.37 -4.12 -2.26
CA SER A 94 -26.37 -3.43 -1.43
C SER A 94 -27.40 -4.35 -0.77
N GLN A 95 -27.42 -5.65 -1.11
CA GLN A 95 -28.29 -6.68 -0.59
C GLN A 95 -27.59 -7.76 0.26
N GLY A 96 -26.29 -7.65 0.55
CA GLY A 96 -25.59 -8.54 1.49
C GLY A 96 -25.45 -10.03 1.07
N LYS A 97 -25.73 -10.37 -0.20
CA LYS A 97 -25.78 -11.76 -0.68
C LYS A 97 -24.49 -12.27 -1.35
N ASN A 98 -23.55 -11.41 -1.75
CA ASN A 98 -22.28 -11.85 -2.34
C ASN A 98 -21.23 -12.10 -1.26
N ARG A 99 -21.39 -13.19 -0.50
CA ARG A 99 -20.43 -13.64 0.52
C ARG A 99 -19.18 -14.32 -0.07
N PHE A 100 -19.14 -14.55 -1.38
CA PHE A 100 -18.19 -15.48 -2.01
C PHE A 100 -16.91 -14.85 -2.55
N GLN A 101 -16.76 -13.53 -2.51
CA GLN A 101 -15.53 -12.88 -2.94
C GLN A 101 -15.03 -11.93 -1.87
N SER A 102 -14.31 -12.51 -0.91
CA SER A 102 -13.53 -11.78 0.08
C SER A 102 -12.08 -11.69 -0.43
N GLY A 103 -11.71 -10.58 -1.08
CA GLY A 103 -10.33 -10.39 -1.53
C GLY A 103 -10.10 -9.62 -2.82
N LEU A 104 -8.84 -9.18 -2.99
CA LEU A 104 -8.38 -8.50 -4.19
C LEU A 104 -8.14 -9.50 -5.31
N THR A 105 -8.83 -9.33 -6.43
CA THR A 105 -8.60 -10.13 -7.63
C THR A 105 -7.87 -9.32 -8.68
N PHE A 106 -6.79 -9.87 -9.21
CA PHE A 106 -5.97 -9.30 -10.27
C PHE A 106 -6.04 -10.22 -11.49
N CYS A 107 -6.38 -9.68 -12.65
CA CYS A 107 -6.47 -10.41 -13.91
C CYS A 107 -5.53 -9.79 -14.94
N THR A 108 -4.67 -10.58 -15.55
CA THR A 108 -3.84 -10.16 -16.67
C THR A 108 -4.42 -10.65 -17.98
N TYR A 109 -4.62 -9.70 -18.89
CA TYR A 109 -4.93 -9.90 -20.28
C TYR A 109 -3.64 -9.65 -21.06
N TYR A 110 -3.36 -10.48 -22.06
CA TYR A 110 -2.17 -10.32 -22.89
C TYR A 110 -2.55 -10.26 -24.36
N TYR A 111 -2.27 -9.13 -25.00
CA TYR A 111 -2.57 -8.92 -26.41
C TYR A 111 -1.41 -9.38 -27.29
N LYS A 112 -1.71 -10.27 -28.25
CA LYS A 112 -0.72 -10.72 -29.25
C LYS A 112 -0.41 -9.62 -30.27
N SER A 113 -1.39 -8.79 -30.62
CA SER A 113 -1.26 -7.67 -31.56
C SER A 113 -2.24 -6.56 -31.18
N ALA A 114 -1.93 -5.31 -31.52
CA ALA A 114 -2.76 -4.14 -31.22
C ALA A 114 -4.17 -4.20 -31.87
N GLU A 115 -4.33 -5.00 -32.93
CA GLU A 115 -5.58 -5.12 -33.69
C GLU A 115 -6.53 -6.21 -33.17
N LEU A 116 -6.01 -7.23 -32.46
CA LEU A 116 -6.82 -8.30 -31.89
C LEU A 116 -6.80 -8.19 -30.37
N GLN A 117 -7.77 -7.45 -29.85
CA GLN A 117 -8.11 -7.47 -28.43
C GLN A 117 -8.64 -8.86 -28.09
N SER A 118 -7.76 -9.82 -27.83
CA SER A 118 -8.22 -11.08 -27.23
C SER A 118 -8.69 -10.78 -25.81
N GLU A 119 -9.95 -11.06 -25.54
CA GLU A 119 -10.55 -10.94 -24.21
C GLU A 119 -10.14 -12.07 -23.25
N ASN A 120 -9.12 -12.85 -23.61
CA ASN A 120 -8.72 -14.00 -22.82
C ASN A 120 -7.83 -13.59 -21.64
N ILE A 121 -8.29 -13.94 -20.44
CA ILE A 121 -7.52 -13.82 -19.21
C ILE A 121 -6.42 -14.87 -19.25
N VAL A 122 -5.17 -14.41 -19.31
CA VAL A 122 -3.99 -15.29 -19.29
C VAL A 122 -3.65 -15.73 -17.88
N MET A 123 -3.84 -14.84 -16.90
CA MET A 123 -3.49 -15.10 -15.51
C MET A 123 -4.43 -14.39 -14.57
N ARG A 124 -4.79 -15.06 -13.47
CA ARG A 124 -5.60 -14.51 -12.40
C ARG A 124 -4.93 -14.82 -11.06
N SER A 125 -4.83 -13.81 -10.20
CA SER A 125 -4.42 -13.96 -8.80
C SER A 125 -5.51 -13.42 -7.91
N VAL A 126 -5.94 -14.22 -6.93
CA VAL A 126 -6.89 -13.82 -5.91
C VAL A 126 -6.17 -13.81 -4.57
N ILE A 127 -6.21 -12.67 -3.88
CA ILE A 127 -5.61 -12.50 -2.55
C ILE A 127 -6.76 -12.33 -1.56
N SER A 128 -6.97 -13.33 -0.72
CA SER A 128 -7.99 -13.30 0.33
C SER A 128 -7.62 -12.29 1.42
N LEU A 129 -8.61 -11.89 2.22
CA LEU A 129 -8.37 -11.05 3.40
C LEU A 129 -7.49 -11.73 4.46
N ASP A 130 -7.47 -13.06 4.47
CA ASP A 130 -6.62 -13.85 5.38
C ASP A 130 -5.17 -13.97 4.87
N GLY A 131 -4.91 -13.45 3.66
CA GLY A 131 -3.60 -13.47 3.03
C GLY A 131 -3.33 -14.72 2.20
N ASP A 132 -4.33 -15.59 2.03
CA ASP A 132 -4.22 -16.71 1.10
C ASP A 132 -4.19 -16.19 -0.33
N ILE A 133 -3.27 -16.74 -1.12
CA ILE A 133 -3.07 -16.32 -2.49
C ILE A 133 -3.32 -17.53 -3.40
N ILE A 134 -4.32 -17.40 -4.27
CA ILE A 134 -4.64 -18.41 -5.29
C ILE A 134 -4.24 -17.86 -6.65
N HIS A 135 -3.44 -18.63 -7.39
CA HIS A 135 -3.01 -18.31 -8.74
C HIS A 135 -3.64 -19.26 -9.75
N GLN A 136 -4.19 -18.72 -10.81
CA GLN A 136 -4.76 -19.44 -11.94
C GLN A 136 -4.09 -18.97 -13.22
N ILE A 137 -3.57 -19.89 -14.02
CA ILE A 137 -2.91 -19.61 -15.29
C ILE A 137 -3.67 -20.36 -16.38
N GLN A 138 -3.98 -19.67 -17.47
CA GLN A 138 -4.65 -20.30 -18.61
C GLN A 138 -3.73 -21.35 -19.25
N ARG A 139 -4.28 -22.51 -19.61
CA ARG A 139 -3.54 -23.62 -20.21
C ARG A 139 -2.77 -23.20 -21.46
N ASP A 140 -3.39 -22.42 -22.33
CA ASP A 140 -2.80 -21.95 -23.60
C ASP A 140 -1.54 -21.09 -23.39
N ALA A 141 -1.44 -20.43 -22.23
CA ALA A 141 -0.26 -19.66 -21.89
C ALA A 141 0.96 -20.58 -21.69
N LEU A 142 0.74 -21.80 -21.19
CA LEU A 142 1.79 -22.77 -20.87
C LEU A 142 2.45 -23.37 -22.12
N GLU A 143 1.81 -23.32 -23.28
CA GLU A 143 2.37 -23.81 -24.55
C GLU A 143 3.67 -23.10 -24.94
N THR A 144 3.84 -21.84 -24.50
CA THR A 144 5.05 -21.06 -24.76
C THR A 144 5.72 -20.65 -23.44
N PRO A 145 6.52 -21.52 -22.82
CA PRO A 145 6.98 -21.36 -21.42
C PRO A 145 7.76 -20.06 -21.20
N LYS A 146 8.59 -19.64 -22.18
CA LYS A 146 9.33 -18.37 -22.09
C LYS A 146 8.40 -17.15 -22.05
N LYS A 147 7.31 -17.15 -22.81
CA LYS A 147 6.33 -16.06 -22.82
C LYS A 147 5.49 -16.08 -21.54
N CYS A 148 5.04 -17.26 -21.12
CA CYS A 148 4.32 -17.46 -19.88
C CYS A 148 5.10 -16.91 -18.68
N LEU A 149 6.39 -17.26 -18.58
CA LEU A 149 7.26 -16.80 -17.50
C LEU A 149 7.41 -15.27 -17.49
N ALA A 150 7.57 -14.65 -18.65
CA ALA A 150 7.67 -13.19 -18.76
C ALA A 150 6.38 -12.49 -18.31
N ILE A 151 5.22 -13.00 -18.72
CA ILE A 151 3.91 -12.48 -18.34
C ILE A 151 3.67 -12.68 -16.84
N ALA A 152 3.89 -13.88 -16.31
CA ALA A 152 3.73 -14.18 -14.88
C ALA A 152 4.66 -13.32 -14.02
N THR A 153 5.92 -13.16 -14.43
CA THR A 153 6.87 -12.29 -13.73
C THR A 153 6.40 -10.84 -13.70
N SER A 154 5.84 -10.36 -14.80
CA SER A 154 5.30 -8.99 -14.90
C SER A 154 4.05 -8.84 -14.03
N HIS A 155 3.14 -9.80 -14.07
CA HIS A 155 1.93 -9.87 -13.25
C HIS A 155 2.27 -9.78 -11.75
N TYR A 156 3.18 -10.63 -11.26
CA TYR A 156 3.57 -10.62 -9.86
C TYR A 156 4.30 -9.36 -9.43
N TRP A 157 5.15 -8.82 -10.31
CA TRP A 157 5.81 -7.56 -10.01
C TRP A 157 4.80 -6.42 -9.88
N LEU A 158 3.82 -6.33 -10.78
CA LEU A 158 2.75 -5.32 -10.70
C LEU A 158 1.92 -5.47 -9.42
N ILE A 159 1.48 -6.68 -9.07
CA ILE A 159 0.76 -6.94 -7.82
C ILE A 159 1.58 -6.45 -6.63
N ASN A 160 2.85 -6.83 -6.55
CA ASN A 160 3.70 -6.45 -5.43
C ASN A 160 3.87 -4.91 -5.33
N GLN A 161 4.07 -4.23 -6.46
CA GLN A 161 4.17 -2.77 -6.49
C GLN A 161 2.87 -2.11 -6.04
N LEU A 162 1.73 -2.59 -6.53
CA LEU A 162 0.41 -2.10 -6.16
C LEU A 162 0.15 -2.30 -4.66
N LEU A 163 0.31 -3.52 -4.16
CA LEU A 163 0.12 -3.83 -2.74
C LEU A 163 1.01 -2.99 -1.83
N ASN A 164 2.27 -2.76 -2.23
CA ASN A 164 3.18 -1.91 -1.46
C ASN A 164 2.72 -0.45 -1.40
N GLN A 165 2.05 0.07 -2.44
CA GLN A 165 1.46 1.42 -2.46
C GLN A 165 0.08 1.50 -1.81
N LEU A 166 -0.67 0.39 -1.83
CA LEU A 166 -1.94 0.24 -1.13
C LEU A 166 -1.74 0.14 0.38
N ARG A 167 -0.58 -0.35 0.83
CA ARG A 167 -0.21 -0.40 2.24
C ARG A 167 -0.27 1.01 2.82
N ILE A 168 -1.37 1.30 3.50
CA ILE A 168 -1.57 2.56 4.20
C ILE A 168 -0.41 2.66 5.17
N THR A 169 0.43 3.68 5.01
CA THR A 169 1.53 3.99 5.91
C THR A 169 0.94 4.39 7.26
N SER A 170 0.58 3.37 8.04
CA SER A 170 -0.05 3.46 9.36
C SER A 170 0.79 4.30 10.31
N THR A 171 2.10 4.44 10.06
CA THR A 171 3.03 5.20 10.89
C THR A 171 2.62 6.65 11.11
N LEU A 172 2.13 7.35 10.08
CA LEU A 172 1.67 8.74 10.22
C LEU A 172 0.39 8.82 11.06
N TRP A 173 -0.54 7.89 10.83
CA TRP A 173 -1.81 7.85 11.55
C TRP A 173 -1.60 7.46 13.02
N VAL A 174 -0.73 6.49 13.29
CA VAL A 174 -0.31 6.09 14.63
C VAL A 174 0.31 7.26 15.38
N ASN A 175 1.17 8.06 14.72
CA ASN A 175 1.75 9.24 15.34
C ASN A 175 0.68 10.28 15.67
N TRP A 176 -0.23 10.58 14.72
CA TRP A 176 -1.30 11.56 14.92
C TRP A 176 -2.27 11.14 16.04
N VAL A 177 -2.72 9.88 16.02
CA VAL A 177 -3.61 9.32 17.04
C VAL A 177 -2.92 9.25 18.40
N SER A 178 -1.65 8.87 18.45
CA SER A 178 -0.87 8.85 19.68
C SER A 178 -0.76 10.25 20.30
N TRP A 179 -0.55 11.28 19.47
CA TRP A 179 -0.55 12.67 19.92
C TRP A 179 -1.91 13.09 20.46
N GLY A 180 -2.99 12.79 19.73
CA GLY A 180 -4.36 13.11 20.15
C GLY A 180 -4.73 12.48 21.48
N ILE A 181 -4.49 11.16 21.63
CA ILE A 181 -4.76 10.43 22.89
C ILE A 181 -3.91 10.96 24.03
N SER A 182 -2.62 11.21 23.79
CA SER A 182 -1.73 11.75 24.81
C SER A 182 -2.18 13.12 25.29
N LEU A 183 -2.58 14.01 24.38
CA LEU A 183 -2.99 15.37 24.73
C LEU A 183 -4.33 15.36 25.46
N LEU A 184 -5.25 14.49 25.04
CA LEU A 184 -6.54 14.28 25.73
C LEU A 184 -6.34 13.81 27.18
N LEU A 185 -5.45 12.84 27.40
CA LEU A 185 -5.15 12.32 28.74
C LEU A 185 -4.48 13.38 29.63
N VAL A 186 -3.51 14.12 29.09
CA VAL A 186 -2.88 15.23 29.83
C VAL A 186 -3.91 16.30 30.17
N ALA A 187 -4.77 16.69 29.24
CA ALA A 187 -5.83 17.66 29.50
C ALA A 187 -6.79 17.18 30.61
N ALA A 188 -7.26 15.93 30.53
CA ALA A 188 -8.13 15.34 31.55
C ALA A 188 -7.48 15.30 32.94
N MET A 189 -6.16 15.12 33.01
CA MET A 189 -5.40 15.13 34.27
C MET A 189 -5.08 16.54 34.77
N VAL A 190 -4.81 17.52 33.90
CA VAL A 190 -4.32 18.85 34.32
C VAL A 190 -5.46 19.82 34.62
N ILE A 191 -6.52 19.81 33.81
CA ILE A 191 -7.66 20.73 33.94
C ILE A 191 -8.28 20.72 35.36
N PRO A 192 -8.58 19.57 36.00
CA PRO A 192 -9.20 19.58 37.33
C PRO A 192 -8.27 20.09 38.44
N TYR A 193 -6.96 20.10 38.22
CA TYR A 193 -5.97 20.55 39.22
C TYR A 193 -5.34 21.90 38.89
N ALA A 194 -5.76 22.57 37.81
CA ALA A 194 -5.15 23.80 37.32
C ALA A 194 -5.11 24.92 38.39
N GLY A 195 -6.15 25.03 39.22
CA GLY A 195 -6.21 26.01 40.30
C GLY A 195 -5.18 25.78 41.42
N ARG A 196 -4.87 24.52 41.76
CA ARG A 196 -3.81 24.19 42.74
C ARG A 196 -2.42 24.30 42.13
N LEU A 197 -2.28 24.08 40.83
CA LEU A 197 -1.01 24.10 40.13
C LEU A 197 -0.32 25.48 40.12
N MET A 198 -1.08 26.57 40.28
CA MET A 198 -0.49 27.92 40.37
C MET A 198 0.26 28.19 41.69
N GLN A 199 0.06 27.35 42.72
CA GLN A 199 0.68 27.54 44.04
C GLN A 199 1.91 26.65 44.29
N VAL A 200 2.22 25.73 43.36
CA VAL A 200 3.29 24.74 43.53
C VAL A 200 4.58 25.20 42.85
N ASN A 201 5.72 24.81 43.42
CA ASN A 201 7.04 25.13 42.89
C ASN A 201 7.21 24.63 41.44
N PHE A 202 7.97 25.37 40.63
CA PHE A 202 8.22 25.02 39.23
C PHE A 202 8.86 23.63 39.07
N LEU A 203 9.69 23.20 40.03
CA LEU A 203 10.33 21.87 39.98
C LEU A 203 9.32 20.72 40.04
N THR A 204 8.23 20.90 40.80
CA THR A 204 7.14 19.92 40.88
C THR A 204 6.34 19.80 39.57
N LEU A 205 6.39 20.81 38.68
CA LEU A 205 5.78 20.73 37.33
C LEU A 205 6.58 19.84 36.36
N LEU A 206 7.85 19.58 36.63
CA LEU A 206 8.71 18.77 35.77
C LEU A 206 8.39 17.26 35.85
N ILE A 207 7.89 16.81 37.00
CA ILE A 207 7.51 15.41 37.25
C ILE A 207 6.38 14.95 36.32
N PRO A 208 5.22 15.64 36.22
CA PRO A 208 4.15 15.23 35.30
C PRO A 208 4.56 15.34 33.83
N LEU A 209 5.47 16.28 33.49
CA LEU A 209 6.00 16.41 32.13
C LEU A 209 6.83 15.18 31.73
N LEU A 210 7.73 14.73 32.61
CA LEU A 210 8.55 13.54 32.39
C LEU A 210 7.69 12.27 32.32
N MET A 211 6.71 12.14 33.22
CA MET A 211 5.76 11.02 33.21
C MET A 211 4.93 10.99 31.93
N SER A 212 4.48 12.14 31.44
CA SER A 212 3.78 12.25 30.16
C SER A 212 4.67 11.78 29.00
N TRP A 213 5.94 12.18 28.98
CA TRP A 213 6.88 11.74 27.95
C TRP A 213 7.12 10.22 27.96
N LEU A 214 7.33 9.62 29.12
CA LEU A 214 7.49 8.16 29.25
C LEU A 214 6.22 7.42 28.83
N PHE A 215 5.05 7.93 29.21
CA PHE A 215 3.78 7.36 28.83
C PHE A 215 3.53 7.43 27.32
N GLN A 216 3.93 8.53 26.66
CA GLN A 216 3.91 8.62 25.19
C GLN A 216 4.78 7.55 24.54
N GLN A 217 5.96 7.26 25.09
CA GLN A 217 6.82 6.19 24.56
C GLN A 217 6.17 4.81 24.74
N GLY A 218 5.53 4.59 25.89
CA GLY A 218 4.75 3.38 26.17
C GLY A 218 3.61 3.19 25.16
N ILE A 219 2.76 4.21 24.99
CA ILE A 219 1.67 4.21 24.00
C ILE A 219 2.21 3.98 22.60
N LYS A 220 3.30 4.65 22.18
CA LYS A 220 3.90 4.44 20.85
C LYS A 220 4.37 3.00 20.66
N ARG A 221 4.98 2.40 21.68
CA ARG A 221 5.47 1.02 21.62
C ARG A 221 4.32 0.02 21.53
N ILE A 222 3.29 0.23 22.35
CA ILE A 222 2.04 -0.56 22.31
C ILE A 222 1.38 -0.39 20.96
N LEU A 223 1.16 0.84 20.48
CA LEU A 223 0.56 1.11 19.17
C LEU A 223 1.35 0.54 18.00
N ARG A 224 2.69 0.51 18.04
CA ARG A 224 3.48 -0.15 16.99
C ARG A 224 3.26 -1.66 17.02
N PHE A 225 3.32 -2.25 18.20
CA PHE A 225 3.12 -3.69 18.37
C PHE A 225 1.69 -4.10 17.99
N THR A 226 0.71 -3.37 18.50
CA THR A 226 -0.68 -3.58 18.14
C THR A 226 -0.93 -3.20 16.70
N SER A 227 -0.29 -2.21 16.07
CA SER A 227 -0.51 -1.90 14.64
C SER A 227 -0.15 -3.07 13.72
N ALA A 228 0.87 -3.87 14.08
CA ALA A 228 1.20 -5.08 13.33
C ALA A 228 0.05 -6.11 13.41
N SER A 229 -0.62 -6.20 14.56
CA SER A 229 -1.75 -7.12 14.80
C SER A 229 -3.13 -6.53 14.47
N MET A 230 -3.27 -5.21 14.54
CA MET A 230 -4.49 -4.43 14.35
C MET A 230 -4.61 -3.94 12.92
N GLY A 231 -3.57 -4.04 12.09
CA GLY A 231 -3.71 -3.78 10.66
C GLY A 231 -4.88 -4.59 10.09
N SER A 232 -4.92 -5.90 10.38
CA SER A 232 -6.03 -6.77 9.99
C SER A 232 -7.30 -6.52 10.81
N TRP A 233 -7.22 -6.34 12.13
CA TRP A 233 -8.41 -6.16 12.98
C TRP A 233 -9.11 -4.81 12.79
N ALA A 234 -8.35 -3.71 12.72
CA ALA A 234 -8.87 -2.37 12.45
C ALA A 234 -9.34 -2.22 11.01
N LEU A 235 -8.70 -2.91 10.03
CA LEU A 235 -9.30 -3.05 8.70
C LEU A 235 -10.63 -3.79 8.80
N ARG A 236 -10.71 -4.93 9.51
CA ARG A 236 -11.98 -5.65 9.72
C ARG A 236 -13.04 -4.79 10.41
N GLN A 237 -12.68 -3.97 11.39
CA GLN A 237 -13.63 -3.08 12.09
C GLN A 237 -14.00 -1.82 11.28
N LEU A 238 -13.07 -1.24 10.52
CA LEU A 238 -13.37 -0.18 9.56
C LEU A 238 -14.25 -0.72 8.44
N LEU A 239 -13.96 -1.92 7.95
CA LEU A 239 -14.82 -2.64 7.02
C LEU A 239 -16.21 -2.83 7.64
N LEU A 240 -16.32 -3.43 8.83
CA LEU A 240 -17.59 -3.63 9.54
C LEU A 240 -18.38 -2.33 9.76
N ARG A 241 -17.71 -1.20 10.04
CA ARG A 241 -18.35 0.12 10.16
C ARG A 241 -18.63 0.79 8.80
N PHE A 242 -17.85 0.55 7.77
CA PHE A 242 -18.13 1.02 6.40
C PHE A 242 -19.21 0.21 5.69
N LEU A 243 -19.39 -1.04 6.13
CA LEU A 243 -20.44 -1.97 5.73
C LEU A 243 -21.78 -1.68 6.46
N SER A 244 -21.84 -0.58 7.21
CA SER A 244 -23.12 -0.04 7.67
C SER A 244 -23.84 0.57 6.45
N PRO A 245 -25.13 0.23 6.21
CA PRO A 245 -25.87 0.66 5.01
C PRO A 245 -26.13 2.18 4.94
N LYS A 246 -25.56 2.98 5.84
CA LYS A 246 -25.79 4.42 5.93
C LYS A 246 -24.97 5.17 4.88
N PRO A 247 -25.61 5.90 3.94
CA PRO A 247 -24.92 6.60 2.84
C PRO A 247 -23.95 7.70 3.30
N PHE A 248 -24.16 8.24 4.51
CA PHE A 248 -23.30 9.28 5.08
C PHE A 248 -21.90 8.76 5.44
N GLU A 249 -21.79 7.52 5.94
CA GLU A 249 -20.52 6.91 6.33
C GLU A 249 -19.66 6.62 5.09
N LYS A 250 -20.27 6.22 3.97
CA LYS A 250 -19.58 6.06 2.66
C LYS A 250 -19.01 7.37 2.14
N LYS A 251 -19.70 8.50 2.35
CA LYS A 251 -19.21 9.83 1.94
C LYS A 251 -17.99 10.28 2.76
N ILE A 252 -18.00 10.01 4.07
CA ILE A 252 -16.86 10.26 4.97
C ILE A 252 -15.67 9.37 4.60
N ALA A 253 -15.91 8.08 4.26
CA ALA A 253 -14.89 7.15 3.75
C ALA A 253 -14.11 7.75 2.60
N LYS A 254 -14.85 8.18 1.58
CA LYS A 254 -14.31 8.68 0.33
C LYS A 254 -13.55 9.99 0.55
N PHE A 255 -14.05 10.81 1.47
CA PHE A 255 -13.38 12.06 1.87
C PHE A 255 -12.06 11.81 2.61
N LEU A 256 -12.04 10.89 3.58
CA LEU A 256 -10.83 10.52 4.33
C LEU A 256 -9.78 9.88 3.43
N LEU A 257 -10.19 8.96 2.54
CA LEU A 257 -9.28 8.32 1.58
C LEU A 257 -8.62 9.33 0.64
N ARG A 258 -9.36 10.36 0.19
CA ARG A 258 -8.81 11.42 -0.67
C ARG A 258 -7.77 12.28 0.06
N ARG A 259 -7.92 12.48 1.37
CA ARG A 259 -7.05 13.33 2.19
C ARG A 259 -5.76 12.65 2.66
N ILE A 260 -5.69 11.31 2.57
CA ILE A 260 -4.50 10.49 2.89
C ILE A 260 -3.55 10.38 1.67
N THR A 261 -3.75 11.20 0.63
CA THR A 261 -2.96 11.25 -0.63
C THR A 261 -2.36 12.64 -0.86
#